data_AF-A0A1H7WRD7-F1
#
_entry.id   AF-A0A1H7WRD7-F1
#
_cell.length_a   1.000
_cell.length_b   1.000
_cell.length_c   1.000
_cell.angle_alpha   90.00
_cell.angle_beta   90.00
_cell.angle_gamma   90.00
#
_symmetry.space_group_name_H-M   'P 1'
#
loop_
_entity.id
_entity.type
_entity.pdbx_description
1 polymer ?
#
loop_
_entity_poly.entity_id
_entity_poly.type
_entity_poly.pdbx_seq_one_letter_code
_entity_poly.pdbx_strand_id
1 'polypeptide(L)'
;MTVVEQLSAVRNDEADVEVRSPGIDPGDAENWEITRFRCPDCHRPIAVLDDEERFPQHAVVTTAWHPFSATVCQGSGRWLDDADEETPLPDHEPTLAEFLTLPAELDWRRQPFSHVGRPTPLARQAA
;
A
#
# COMPACT_ATOMS: atom_id res chain seq x y z
N MET A 1 -5.97 -2.47 -63.72
CA MET A 1 -6.78 -2.24 -62.52
C MET A 1 -5.92 -2.59 -61.33
N THR A 2 -5.37 -1.59 -60.66
CA THR A 2 -4.30 -1.73 -59.66
C THR A 2 -4.82 -1.27 -58.30
N VAL A 3 -4.41 -1.98 -57.25
CA VAL A 3 -4.82 -1.89 -55.83
C VAL A 3 -4.35 -0.57 -55.18
N VAL A 4 -4.64 0.58 -55.79
CA VAL A 4 -4.21 1.91 -55.30
C VAL A 4 -5.40 2.83 -55.00
N GLU A 5 -6.58 2.57 -55.57
CA GLU A 5 -7.78 3.41 -55.36
C GLU A 5 -8.58 3.08 -54.08
N GLN A 6 -8.19 2.09 -53.28
CA GLN A 6 -8.89 1.78 -52.02
C GLN A 6 -8.33 2.52 -50.79
N LEU A 7 -7.35 3.41 -50.95
CA LEU A 7 -6.66 4.10 -49.86
C LEU A 7 -7.16 5.53 -49.56
N SER A 8 -8.34 5.92 -50.05
CA SER A 8 -8.84 7.31 -49.89
C SER A 8 -10.16 7.45 -49.12
N ALA A 9 -10.56 6.43 -48.36
CA ALA A 9 -11.76 6.49 -47.52
C ALA A 9 -11.48 6.16 -46.06
N VAL A 10 -10.53 6.84 -45.43
CA VAL A 10 -10.57 7.03 -43.98
C VAL A 10 -10.45 8.52 -43.74
N ARG A 11 -11.61 9.17 -43.63
CA ARG A 11 -11.73 10.55 -43.18
C ARG A 11 -11.12 10.63 -41.78
N ASN A 12 -10.25 11.61 -41.57
CA ASN A 12 -9.87 12.08 -40.25
C ASN A 12 -11.14 12.51 -39.51
N ASP A 13 -11.60 11.66 -38.58
CA ASP A 13 -12.50 12.08 -37.52
C ASP A 13 -11.60 12.21 -36.28
N GLU A 14 -11.19 13.45 -36.01
CA GLU A 14 -10.40 13.83 -34.84
C GLU A 14 -11.29 13.76 -33.60
N ALA A 15 -11.65 12.53 -33.22
CA ALA A 15 -12.19 12.25 -31.91
C ALA A 15 -11.00 12.07 -30.98
N ASP A 16 -10.87 13.01 -30.06
CA ASP A 16 -10.03 12.99 -28.86
C ASP A 16 -10.12 11.61 -28.16
N VAL A 17 -9.26 10.68 -28.56
CA VAL A 17 -9.06 9.42 -27.85
C VAL A 17 -7.98 9.70 -26.83
N GLU A 18 -8.40 10.08 -25.62
CA GLU A 18 -7.58 9.87 -24.43
C GLU A 18 -7.10 8.41 -24.48
N VAL A 19 -5.80 8.22 -24.67
CA VAL A 19 -5.16 6.91 -24.63
C VAL A 19 -5.25 6.41 -23.19
N ARG A 20 -6.37 5.79 -22.85
CA ARG A 20 -6.56 5.07 -21.59
C ARG A 20 -5.70 3.82 -21.66
N SER A 21 -4.45 3.92 -21.22
CA SER A 21 -3.60 2.75 -20.99
C SER A 21 -4.31 1.82 -19.99
N PRO A 22 -4.56 0.54 -20.33
CA PRO A 22 -5.19 -0.39 -19.41
C PRO A 22 -4.37 -0.51 -18.13
N GLY A 23 -4.97 -0.17 -16.99
CA GLY A 23 -4.33 -0.20 -15.67
C GLY A 23 -3.90 1.16 -15.11
N ILE A 24 -4.05 2.24 -15.87
CA ILE A 24 -3.97 3.60 -15.34
C ILE A 24 -5.41 4.09 -15.17
N ASP A 25 -5.94 3.95 -13.96
CA ASP A 25 -7.10 4.73 -13.55
C ASP A 25 -6.61 6.17 -13.35
N PRO A 26 -7.06 7.16 -14.15
CA PRO A 26 -6.70 8.55 -13.95
C PRO A 26 -7.45 9.17 -12.77
N GLY A 27 -8.11 8.34 -11.92
CA GLY A 27 -8.87 8.74 -10.75
C GLY A 27 -8.26 9.97 -10.09
N ASP A 28 -9.11 10.93 -9.75
CA ASP A 28 -8.70 12.15 -9.06
C ASP A 28 -7.78 11.75 -7.91
N ALA A 29 -6.52 12.21 -7.98
CA ALA A 29 -5.56 11.98 -6.92
C ALA A 29 -5.99 12.86 -5.74
N GLU A 30 -6.98 12.39 -4.99
CA GLU A 30 -7.38 12.92 -3.71
C GLU A 30 -6.12 12.87 -2.83
N ASN A 31 -5.46 14.02 -2.70
CA ASN A 31 -4.24 14.11 -1.90
C ASN A 31 -4.67 14.25 -0.45
N TRP A 32 -4.74 13.12 0.26
CA TRP A 32 -4.98 13.13 1.70
C TRP A 32 -3.71 13.61 2.41
N GLU A 33 -3.81 14.75 3.08
CA GLU A 33 -2.76 15.22 3.97
C GLU A 33 -2.78 14.38 5.25
N ILE A 34 -1.63 13.76 5.54
CA ILE A 34 -1.46 12.82 6.65
C ILE A 34 -0.41 13.38 7.60
N THR A 35 -0.83 13.70 8.83
CA THR A 35 0.05 14.12 9.90
C THR A 35 0.25 12.96 10.88
N ARG A 36 1.49 12.78 11.37
CA ARG A 36 1.78 11.76 12.38
C ARG A 36 1.75 12.37 13.76
N PHE A 37 0.96 11.77 14.65
CA PHE A 37 0.92 12.13 16.06
C PHE A 37 1.31 10.95 16.93
N ARG A 38 1.81 11.23 18.14
CA ARG A 38 1.99 10.20 19.15
C ARG A 38 0.72 10.08 19.99
N CYS A 39 0.00 8.96 19.89
CA CYS A 39 -1.21 8.76 20.68
C CYS A 39 -0.89 8.79 22.18
N PRO A 40 -1.60 9.58 23.02
CA PRO A 40 -1.30 9.69 24.44
C PRO A 40 -1.71 8.46 25.26
N ASP A 41 -2.56 7.59 24.72
CA ASP A 41 -3.06 6.40 25.41
C ASP A 41 -2.17 5.17 25.18
N CYS A 42 -1.76 4.93 23.93
CA CYS A 42 -0.94 3.76 23.58
C CYS A 42 0.53 4.11 23.30
N HIS A 43 0.87 5.41 23.26
CA HIS A 43 2.21 5.93 22.97
C HIS A 43 2.84 5.46 21.65
N ARG A 44 2.00 5.08 20.68
CA ARG A 44 2.43 4.73 19.33
C ARG A 44 2.25 5.90 18.36
N PRO A 45 3.11 5.99 17.33
CA PRO A 45 2.81 6.81 16.16
C PRO A 45 1.49 6.38 15.54
N ILE A 46 0.67 7.36 15.18
CA ILE A 46 -0.52 7.16 14.38
C ILE A 46 -0.52 8.16 13.23
N ALA A 47 -0.99 7.70 12.06
CA ALA A 47 -1.27 8.56 10.92
C ALA A 47 -2.71 9.09 11.07
N VAL A 48 -2.86 10.40 11.03
CA VAL A 48 -4.14 11.08 11.18
C VAL A 48 -4.38 11.94 9.93
N LEU A 49 -5.60 11.90 9.42
CA LEU A 49 -6.02 12.72 8.29
C LEU A 49 -6.35 14.14 8.79
N ASP A 50 -6.14 15.15 7.95
CA ASP A 50 -6.34 16.56 8.32
C ASP A 50 -7.79 16.91 8.72
N ASP A 51 -8.78 16.13 8.26
CA ASP A 51 -10.19 16.32 8.60
C ASP A 51 -10.60 15.71 9.95
N GLU A 52 -9.71 14.96 10.60
CA GLU A 52 -9.96 14.41 11.92
C GLU A 52 -9.60 15.44 13.00
N GLU A 53 -10.52 15.72 13.93
CA GLU A 53 -10.29 16.69 15.00
C GLU A 53 -9.78 16.05 16.31
N ARG A 54 -9.95 14.73 16.46
CA ARG A 54 -9.65 13.98 17.68
C ARG A 54 -8.84 12.73 17.39
N PHE A 55 -8.09 12.25 18.39
CA PHE A 55 -7.38 10.96 18.26
C PHE A 55 -8.33 9.82 17.87
N PRO A 56 -8.21 9.25 16.65
CA PRO A 56 -9.13 8.24 16.17
C PRO A 56 -8.81 6.86 16.75
N GLN A 57 -9.75 5.94 16.58
CA GLN A 57 -9.52 4.52 16.83
C GLN A 57 -8.44 4.00 15.87
N HIS A 58 -7.48 3.23 16.37
CA HIS A 58 -6.39 2.70 15.56
C HIS A 58 -5.89 1.35 16.06
N ALA A 59 -5.22 0.62 15.16
CA ALA A 59 -4.62 -0.66 15.47
C ALA A 59 -3.27 -0.48 16.17
N VAL A 60 -3.06 -1.24 17.25
CA VAL A 60 -1.78 -1.34 17.96
C VAL A 60 -1.25 -2.76 17.79
N VAL A 61 -0.08 -2.89 17.19
CA VAL A 61 0.67 -4.14 17.07
C VAL A 61 1.74 -4.22 18.15
N THR A 62 2.01 -5.43 18.63
CA THR A 62 3.06 -5.69 19.63
C THR A 62 4.44 -5.34 19.08
N THR A 63 4.70 -5.72 17.83
CA THR A 63 5.92 -5.44 17.07
C THR A 63 5.56 -5.14 15.61
N ALA A 64 6.39 -4.36 14.92
CA ALA A 64 6.21 -4.09 13.48
C ALA A 64 6.21 -5.38 12.63
N TRP A 65 6.82 -6.46 13.13
CA TRP A 65 6.98 -7.73 12.42
C TRP A 65 5.91 -8.77 12.75
N HIS A 66 4.91 -8.45 13.58
CA HIS A 66 3.85 -9.38 13.96
C HIS A 66 2.44 -8.79 13.70
N PRO A 67 2.05 -8.63 12.42
CA PRO A 67 0.85 -7.87 12.03
C PRO A 67 -0.45 -8.53 12.49
N PHE A 68 -0.45 -9.84 12.75
CA PHE A 68 -1.62 -10.60 13.18
C PHE A 68 -1.94 -10.47 14.67
N SER A 69 -1.15 -9.71 15.43
CA SER A 69 -1.41 -9.41 16.85
C SER A 69 -1.92 -7.99 17.06
N ALA A 70 -2.62 -7.44 16.08
CA ALA A 70 -3.26 -6.14 16.22
C ALA A 70 -4.36 -6.20 17.30
N THR A 71 -4.32 -5.23 18.21
CA THR A 71 -5.42 -4.91 19.13
C THR A 71 -5.93 -3.51 18.80
N VAL A 72 -7.15 -3.18 19.19
CA VAL A 72 -7.74 -1.88 18.89
C VAL A 72 -7.55 -0.93 20.08
N CYS A 73 -6.86 0.19 19.86
CA CYS A 73 -6.87 1.34 20.77
C CYS A 73 -8.06 2.23 20.39
N GLN A 74 -8.88 2.62 21.37
CA GLN A 74 -10.06 3.46 21.12
C GLN A 74 -9.72 4.91 20.74
N GLY A 75 -8.43 5.27 20.75
CA GLY A 75 -8.01 6.66 20.72
C GLY A 75 -8.26 7.32 22.08
N SER A 76 -7.58 8.44 22.32
CA SER A 76 -7.72 9.17 23.59
C SER A 76 -8.96 10.06 23.63
N GLY A 77 -9.61 10.29 22.47
CA GLY A 77 -10.69 11.25 22.30
C GLY A 77 -10.29 12.72 22.56
N ARG A 78 -9.00 12.99 22.79
CA ARG A 78 -8.47 14.35 22.96
C ARG A 78 -8.38 15.04 21.61
N TRP A 79 -8.39 16.37 21.63
CA TRP A 79 -8.18 17.19 20.44
C TRP A 79 -6.74 17.07 19.94
N LEU A 80 -6.57 17.13 18.62
CA LEU A 80 -5.25 17.06 17.99
C LEU A 80 -4.48 18.38 18.11
N ASP A 81 -5.19 19.52 18.15
CA ASP A 81 -4.60 20.87 18.29
C ASP A 81 -3.71 21.03 19.54
N ASP A 82 -3.96 20.24 20.58
CA ASP A 82 -3.23 20.27 21.85
C ASP A 82 -2.06 19.24 21.90
N ALA A 83 -1.82 18.49 20.81
CA ALA A 83 -0.89 17.38 20.79
C ALA A 83 0.41 17.68 20.04
N ASP A 84 1.51 17.09 20.52
CA ASP A 84 2.78 17.12 19.80
C ASP A 84 2.74 16.19 18.58
N GLU A 85 3.02 16.76 17.41
CA GLU A 85 3.30 16.00 16.19
C GLU A 85 4.54 15.11 16.40
N GLU A 86 4.49 13.89 15.86
CA GLU A 86 5.66 13.03 15.82
C GLU A 86 6.62 13.54 14.75
N THR A 87 7.72 14.16 15.18
CA THR A 87 8.80 14.53 14.27
C THR A 87 9.36 13.27 13.63
N PRO A 88 9.32 13.12 12.30
CA PRO A 88 9.98 12.02 11.62
C PRO A 88 11.46 12.03 12.02
N LEU A 89 11.98 10.89 12.44
CA LEU A 89 13.43 10.72 12.45
C LEU A 89 13.90 10.96 11.00
N PRO A 90 15.06 11.61 10.78
CA PRO A 90 15.59 11.73 9.43
C PRO A 90 15.81 10.32 8.90
N ASP A 91 14.89 9.88 8.05
CA ASP A 91 14.96 8.57 7.43
C ASP A 91 16.19 8.54 6.55
N HIS A 92 17.07 7.55 6.78
CA HIS A 92 18.13 7.25 5.84
C HIS A 92 17.47 6.73 4.56
N GLU A 93 17.47 7.53 3.49
CA GLU A 93 17.05 7.13 2.15
C GLU A 93 17.84 5.87 1.72
N PRO A 94 17.22 4.68 1.69
CA PRO A 94 17.94 3.47 1.31
C PRO A 94 18.32 3.54 -0.17
N THR A 95 19.49 3.02 -0.50
CA THR A 95 19.88 2.83 -1.90
C THR A 95 18.93 1.83 -2.58
N LEU A 96 18.81 1.91 -3.91
CA LEU A 96 18.01 0.95 -4.68
C LEU A 96 18.43 -0.51 -4.42
N ALA A 97 19.73 -0.76 -4.21
CA ALA A 97 20.24 -2.09 -3.89
C ALA A 97 19.75 -2.59 -2.53
N GLU A 98 19.67 -1.71 -1.52
CA GLU A 98 19.12 -2.05 -0.20
C GLU A 98 17.62 -2.33 -0.26
N PHE A 99 16.86 -1.53 -1.03
CA PHE A 99 15.42 -1.77 -1.24
C PHE A 99 15.13 -3.11 -1.93
N LEU A 100 15.94 -3.50 -2.91
CA LEU A 100 15.76 -4.74 -3.66
C LEU A 100 16.28 -5.97 -2.91
N THR A 101 17.04 -5.78 -1.84
CA THR A 101 17.57 -6.86 -1.00
C THR A 101 16.73 -6.96 0.26
N LEU A 102 15.57 -7.60 0.14
CA LEU A 102 14.72 -7.87 1.29
C LEU A 102 15.43 -8.80 2.28
N PRO A 103 15.39 -8.50 3.60
CA PRO A 103 15.68 -9.49 4.64
C PRO A 103 14.94 -10.81 4.37
N ALA A 104 15.56 -11.94 4.70
CA ALA A 104 14.97 -13.25 4.45
C ALA A 104 13.59 -13.42 5.11
N GLU A 105 13.37 -12.72 6.22
CA GLU A 105 12.12 -12.66 6.97
C GLU A 105 11.00 -11.88 6.24
N LEU A 106 11.34 -11.08 5.22
CA LEU A 106 10.41 -10.31 4.38
C LEU A 106 10.30 -10.85 2.95
N ASP A 107 10.99 -11.94 2.64
CA ASP A 107 10.73 -12.69 1.42
C ASP A 107 9.38 -13.43 1.56
N TRP A 108 8.32 -12.84 0.99
CA TRP A 108 6.95 -13.37 1.00
C TRP A 108 6.84 -14.81 0.46
N ARG A 109 7.80 -15.25 -0.38
CA ARG A 109 7.85 -16.62 -0.90
C ARG A 109 8.26 -17.65 0.15
N ARG A 110 8.94 -17.22 1.21
CA ARG A 110 9.44 -18.09 2.29
C ARG A 110 8.57 -18.04 3.54
N GLN A 111 7.52 -17.23 3.53
CA GLN A 111 6.58 -17.14 4.63
C GLN A 111 5.80 -18.45 4.81
N PRO A 112 5.42 -18.81 6.04
CA PRO A 112 4.75 -20.09 6.34
C PRO A 112 3.37 -20.24 5.69
N PHE A 113 2.75 -19.14 5.26
CA PHE A 113 1.51 -19.14 4.49
C PHE A 113 1.75 -19.19 2.97
N SER A 114 3.00 -19.11 2.51
CA SER A 114 3.31 -19.16 1.09
C SER A 114 3.09 -20.56 0.54
N HIS A 115 2.47 -20.66 -0.64
CA HIS A 115 2.27 -21.93 -1.34
C HIS A 115 3.55 -22.43 -2.03
N VAL A 116 4.61 -21.64 -2.04
CA VAL A 116 5.90 -22.00 -2.62
C VAL A 116 6.55 -23.10 -1.76
N GLY A 117 6.55 -24.34 -2.26
CA GLY A 117 7.28 -25.44 -1.67
C GLY A 117 6.50 -26.39 -0.77
N ARG A 118 5.15 -26.37 -0.75
CA ARG A 118 4.41 -27.44 -0.05
C ARG A 118 4.77 -28.79 -0.72
N PRO A 119 5.36 -29.75 0.02
CA PRO A 119 5.58 -31.08 -0.54
C PRO A 119 4.23 -31.66 -0.93
N THR A 120 4.10 -32.13 -2.17
CA THR A 120 2.95 -32.94 -2.58
C THR A 120 2.86 -34.10 -1.59
N PRO A 121 1.74 -34.30 -0.88
CA PRO A 121 1.62 -35.45 0.01
C PRO A 121 1.85 -36.70 -0.85
N LEU A 122 2.87 -37.49 -0.52
CA LEU A 122 3.10 -38.78 -1.15
C LEU A 122 1.80 -39.57 -1.00
N ALA A 123 1.17 -39.91 -2.13
CA ALA A 123 -0.01 -40.74 -2.14
C ALA A 123 0.31 -42.01 -1.35
N ARG A 124 -0.45 -42.26 -0.29
CA ARG A 124 -0.37 -43.49 0.49
C ARG A 124 -0.66 -44.64 -0.49
N GLN A 125 0.37 -45.36 -0.92
CA GLN A 125 0.17 -46.61 -1.65
C GLN A 125 -0.51 -47.57 -0.68
N ALA A 126 -1.77 -47.86 -0.94
CA ALA A 126 -2.51 -48.90 -0.25
C ALA A 126 -1.90 -50.25 -0.64
N ALA A 127 -1.49 -51.02 0.37
CA ALA A 127 -1.15 -52.43 0.26
C ALA A 127 -2.42 -53.28 0.19
#